data_AF-A0A699TBZ5-F1
#
_entry.id   AF-A0A699TBZ5-F1
#
_cell.length_a   1.000
_cell.length_b   1.000
_cell.length_c   1.000
_cell.angle_alpha   90.00
_cell.angle_beta   90.00
_cell.angle_gamma   90.00
#
_symmetry.space_group_name_H-M   'P 1'
#
loop_
_entity.id
_entity.type
_entity.pdbx_description
1 polymer ?
#
loop_
_entity_poly.entity_id
_entity_poly.type
_entity_poly.pdbx_seq_one_letter_code
_entity_poly.pdbx_strand_id
1 'polypeptide(L)'
;RLKKYFELSATEAIKADCDVKETNIILQGLPPEVYALERECKLYDEFDKFAYRKGEPLCDFYLRFSLLLNDMNMYNMKLEQFQVNTEFLNTLPPEWSKFVTDVKLVRDLHTTNVDQLYAYLGQHEYHANEVRLMHERTLDPLGLVVQHQMNKSTYQQHQQSYHQHQFQPAASTYQSSPYATWYHPPQYAL
;
A
#
# COMPACT_ATOMS: atom_id res chain seq x y z
N ARG A 1 14.75 8.19 -26.17
CA ARG A 1 16.23 7.98 -26.09
C ARG A 1 16.50 7.19 -24.81
N LEU A 2 16.83 5.91 -24.92
CA LEU A 2 17.07 4.99 -23.80
C LEU A 2 18.39 5.38 -23.10
N LYS A 3 18.39 5.41 -21.77
CA LYS A 3 19.57 5.69 -20.95
C LYS A 3 20.63 4.62 -21.21
N LYS A 4 21.82 5.05 -21.63
CA LYS A 4 23.00 4.22 -21.87
C LYS A 4 23.51 3.74 -20.51
N TYR A 5 23.46 2.44 -20.26
CA TYR A 5 24.27 1.84 -19.20
C TYR A 5 25.74 2.04 -19.59
N PHE A 6 26.55 2.61 -18.69
CA PHE A 6 28.00 2.59 -18.85
C PHE A 6 28.46 1.16 -18.52
N GLU A 7 28.76 0.38 -19.55
CA GLU A 7 29.47 -0.89 -19.38
C GLU A 7 30.91 -0.54 -18.96
N LEU A 8 31.34 -1.06 -17.80
CA LEU A 8 32.72 -0.94 -17.33
C LEU A 8 33.66 -1.59 -18.35
N SER A 9 34.80 -0.95 -18.61
CA SER A 9 35.84 -1.58 -19.42
C SER A 9 36.39 -2.83 -18.73
N ALA A 10 36.98 -3.75 -19.51
CA ALA A 10 37.54 -4.99 -18.97
C ALA A 10 38.56 -4.73 -17.84
N THR A 11 39.35 -3.66 -17.94
CA THR A 11 40.33 -3.26 -16.93
C THR A 11 39.68 -2.70 -15.66
N GLU A 12 38.59 -1.95 -15.79
CA GLU A 12 37.85 -1.43 -14.62
C GLU A 12 37.11 -2.55 -13.89
N ALA A 13 36.55 -3.52 -14.63
CA ALA A 13 35.91 -4.70 -14.05
C ALA A 13 36.92 -5.57 -13.29
N ILE A 14 38.11 -5.81 -13.85
CA ILE A 14 39.19 -6.55 -13.17
C ILE A 14 39.65 -5.81 -11.92
N LYS A 15 39.80 -4.48 -12.00
CA LYS A 15 40.17 -3.67 -10.84
C LYS A 15 39.13 -3.78 -9.71
N ALA A 16 37.84 -3.61 -10.03
CA ALA A 16 36.78 -3.72 -9.04
C ALA A 16 36.74 -5.12 -8.37
N ASP A 17 36.95 -6.19 -9.13
CA ASP A 17 37.03 -7.55 -8.58
C ASP A 17 38.23 -7.72 -7.63
N CYS A 18 39.40 -7.18 -7.99
CA CYS A 18 40.58 -7.17 -7.12
C CYS A 18 40.34 -6.36 -5.84
N ASP A 19 39.79 -5.15 -5.95
CA ASP A 19 39.53 -4.26 -4.81
C ASP A 19 38.51 -4.90 -3.83
N VAL A 20 37.47 -5.58 -4.34
CA VAL A 20 36.51 -6.33 -3.52
C VAL A 20 37.18 -7.53 -2.82
N LYS A 21 38.04 -8.27 -3.52
CA LYS A 21 38.77 -9.41 -2.94
C LYS A 21 39.76 -8.97 -1.86
N GLU A 22 40.49 -7.88 -2.09
CA GLU A 22 41.42 -7.30 -1.12
C GLU A 22 40.67 -6.87 0.15
N THR A 23 39.53 -6.19 -0.02
CA THR A 23 38.67 -5.79 1.09
C THR A 23 38.17 -7.00 1.89
N ASN A 24 37.71 -8.06 1.23
CA ASN A 24 37.25 -9.29 1.90
C ASN A 24 38.37 -9.99 2.69
N ILE A 25 39.59 -10.06 2.15
CA ILE A 25 40.74 -10.68 2.84
C ILE A 25 41.12 -9.86 4.09
N ILE A 26 41.14 -8.52 3.96
CA ILE A 26 41.43 -7.63 5.09
C ILE A 26 40.36 -7.81 6.17
N LEU A 27 39.07 -7.77 5.81
CA LEU A 27 37.96 -7.94 6.75
C LEU A 27 38.01 -9.28 7.49
N GLN A 28 38.42 -10.38 6.83
CA GLN A 28 38.58 -11.70 7.47
C GLN A 28 39.76 -11.77 8.46
N GLY A 29 40.75 -10.89 8.32
CA GLY A 29 41.90 -10.79 9.24
C GLY A 29 41.70 -9.81 10.40
N LEU A 30 40.62 -9.00 10.37
CA LEU A 30 40.29 -8.05 11.44
C LEU A 30 39.60 -8.74 12.62
N PRO A 31 39.69 -8.15 13.84
CA PRO A 31 38.93 -8.62 14.98
C PRO A 31 37.41 -8.63 14.68
N PRO A 32 36.65 -9.63 15.17
CA PRO A 32 35.20 -9.74 14.95
C PRO A 32 34.42 -8.47 15.29
N GLU A 33 34.91 -7.66 16.23
CA GLU A 33 34.32 -6.39 16.64
C GLU A 33 34.30 -5.35 15.50
N VAL A 34 35.32 -5.35 14.65
CA VAL A 34 35.40 -4.42 13.52
C VAL A 34 34.42 -4.82 12.41
N TYR A 35 34.27 -6.13 12.18
CA TYR A 35 33.26 -6.65 11.26
C TYR A 35 31.84 -6.35 11.75
N ALA A 36 31.58 -6.55 13.05
CA ALA A 36 30.27 -6.24 13.65
C ALA A 36 29.93 -4.75 13.50
N LEU A 37 30.89 -3.85 13.78
CA LEU A 37 30.69 -2.42 13.62
C LEU A 37 30.37 -2.02 12.17
N GLU A 38 31.07 -2.62 11.19
CA GLU A 38 30.78 -2.37 9.77
C GLU A 38 29.35 -2.81 9.41
N ARG A 39 28.88 -3.94 9.93
CA ARG A 39 27.51 -4.44 9.73
C ARG A 39 26.48 -3.56 10.42
N GLU A 40 26.74 -3.12 11.65
CA GLU A 40 25.87 -2.19 12.38
C GLU A 40 25.68 -0.87 11.60
N CYS A 41 26.76 -0.27 11.09
CA CYS A 41 26.68 0.94 10.28
C CYS A 41 25.82 0.73 9.03
N LYS A 42 26.00 -0.38 8.32
CA LYS A 42 25.21 -0.71 7.11
C LYS A 42 23.72 -0.87 7.44
N LEU A 43 23.39 -1.50 8.56
CA LEU A 43 22.00 -1.69 8.98
C LEU A 43 21.35 -0.36 9.37
N TYR A 44 22.04 0.51 10.12
CA TYR A 44 21.52 1.86 10.41
C TYR A 44 21.23 2.65 9.14
N ASP A 45 22.13 2.58 8.16
CA ASP A 45 21.95 3.20 6.84
C ASP A 45 20.74 2.63 6.10
N GLU A 46 20.50 1.32 6.18
CA GLU A 46 19.35 0.65 5.57
C GLU A 46 18.03 1.02 6.26
N PHE A 47 18.06 1.17 7.58
CA PHE A 47 16.91 1.62 8.37
C PHE A 47 16.53 3.08 8.08
N ASP A 48 17.50 3.99 8.05
CA ASP A 48 17.29 5.40 7.71
C ASP A 48 16.77 5.60 6.28
N LYS A 49 17.21 4.73 5.36
CA LYS A 49 16.79 4.76 3.95
C LYS A 49 15.61 3.84 3.67
N PHE A 50 15.02 3.22 4.70
CA PHE A 50 13.93 2.29 4.51
C PHE A 50 12.74 3.03 3.92
N ALA A 51 12.13 2.46 2.87
CA ALA A 51 11.05 3.12 2.18
C ALA A 51 10.01 2.12 1.67
N TYR A 52 8.77 2.59 1.68
CA TYR A 52 7.66 1.93 1.00
C TYR A 52 7.88 1.98 -0.51
N ARG A 53 7.91 0.82 -1.16
CA ARG A 53 8.04 0.64 -2.60
C ARG A 53 6.70 0.88 -3.25
N LYS A 54 6.69 1.67 -4.32
CA LYS A 54 5.47 1.94 -5.08
C LYS A 54 4.81 0.64 -5.54
N GLY A 55 3.55 0.44 -5.12
CA GLY A 55 2.73 -0.71 -5.52
C GLY A 55 3.00 -1.99 -4.73
N GLU A 56 3.86 -1.99 -3.72
CA GLU A 56 3.94 -3.14 -2.81
C GLU A 56 2.70 -3.20 -1.92
N PRO A 57 2.21 -4.40 -1.55
CA PRO A 57 1.15 -4.55 -0.57
C PRO A 57 1.67 -4.28 0.86
N LEU A 58 0.78 -3.90 1.79
CA LEU A 58 1.18 -3.60 3.17
C LEU A 58 1.89 -4.79 3.84
N CYS A 59 1.47 -6.02 3.51
CA CYS A 59 2.07 -7.25 4.00
C CYS A 59 3.57 -7.35 3.64
N ASP A 60 3.93 -7.10 2.37
CA ASP A 60 5.32 -7.19 1.90
C ASP A 60 6.19 -6.10 2.53
N PHE A 61 5.64 -4.89 2.67
CA PHE A 61 6.28 -3.80 3.42
C PHE A 61 6.59 -4.21 4.86
N TYR A 62 5.59 -4.75 5.57
CA TYR A 62 5.74 -5.21 6.96
C TYR A 62 6.77 -6.33 7.09
N LEU A 63 6.76 -7.32 6.18
CA LEU A 63 7.71 -8.43 6.21
C LEU A 63 9.15 -7.94 6.02
N ARG A 64 9.37 -6.99 5.10
CA ARG A 64 10.69 -6.39 4.88
C ARG A 64 11.17 -5.59 6.09
N PHE A 65 10.29 -4.79 6.69
CA PHE A 65 10.63 -4.01 7.88
C PHE A 65 10.96 -4.93 9.06
N SER A 66 10.16 -5.99 9.26
CA SER A 66 10.38 -6.99 10.30
C SER A 66 11.70 -7.75 10.12
N LEU A 67 12.05 -8.09 8.87
CA LEU A 67 13.34 -8.71 8.57
C LEU A 67 14.51 -7.80 8.94
N LEU A 68 14.43 -6.51 8.59
CA LEU A 68 15.45 -5.54 8.95
C LEU A 68 15.59 -5.39 10.47
N LEU A 69 14.48 -5.33 11.21
CA LEU A 69 14.52 -5.29 12.68
C LEU A 69 15.13 -6.57 13.28
N ASN A 70 14.83 -7.74 12.71
CA ASN A 70 15.41 -9.00 13.15
C ASN A 70 16.93 -9.03 12.93
N ASP A 71 17.39 -8.56 11.77
CA ASP A 71 18.81 -8.45 11.47
C ASP A 71 19.50 -7.49 12.44
N MET A 72 18.91 -6.33 12.73
CA MET A 72 19.42 -5.40 13.73
C MET A 72 19.49 -6.01 15.14
N ASN A 73 18.42 -6.69 15.56
CA ASN A 73 18.36 -7.36 16.86
C ASN A 73 19.42 -8.46 16.99
N MET A 74 19.74 -9.18 15.91
CA MET A 74 20.79 -10.20 15.90
C MET A 74 22.17 -9.62 16.24
N TYR A 75 22.44 -8.36 15.88
CA TYR A 75 23.67 -7.65 16.24
C TYR A 75 23.55 -6.86 17.55
N ASN A 76 22.55 -7.13 18.40
CA ASN A 76 22.31 -6.42 19.66
C ASN A 76 22.13 -4.89 19.50
N MET A 77 21.71 -4.44 18.32
CA MET A 77 21.39 -3.04 18.09
C MET A 77 20.12 -2.68 18.87
N LYS A 78 20.21 -1.69 19.76
CA LYS A 78 19.08 -1.27 20.60
C LYS A 78 18.41 -0.04 19.98
N LEU A 79 17.30 -0.26 19.29
CA LEU A 79 16.39 0.82 18.90
C LEU A 79 15.27 0.95 19.92
N GLU A 80 14.94 2.16 20.32
CA GLU A 80 13.78 2.38 21.19
C GLU A 80 12.49 2.10 20.41
N GLN A 81 11.48 1.55 21.10
CA GLN A 81 10.18 1.23 20.48
C GLN A 81 9.56 2.46 19.80
N PHE A 82 9.71 3.64 20.42
CA PHE A 82 9.25 4.91 19.86
C PHE A 82 9.92 5.24 18.52
N GLN A 83 11.23 5.01 18.39
CA GLN A 83 11.98 5.24 17.15
C GLN A 83 11.51 4.29 16.07
N VAL A 84 11.44 2.99 16.37
CA VAL A 84 10.97 1.96 15.44
C VAL A 84 9.57 2.27 14.93
N ASN A 85 8.65 2.61 15.84
CA ASN A 85 7.27 2.93 15.48
C ASN A 85 7.16 4.21 14.66
N THR A 86 7.92 5.23 15.04
CA THR A 86 7.94 6.51 14.31
C THR A 86 8.44 6.29 12.90
N GLU A 87 9.52 5.53 12.71
CA GLU A 87 10.07 5.21 11.41
C GLU A 87 9.08 4.40 10.56
N PHE A 88 8.53 3.33 11.13
CA PHE A 88 7.52 2.49 10.46
C PHE A 88 6.33 3.32 9.94
N LEU A 89 5.84 4.28 10.72
CA LEU A 89 4.71 5.13 10.33
C LEU A 89 5.10 6.23 9.34
N ASN A 90 6.31 6.79 9.45
CA ASN A 90 6.77 7.88 8.57
C ASN A 90 7.10 7.40 7.16
N THR A 91 7.44 6.13 7.00
CA THR A 91 7.79 5.53 5.70
C THR A 91 6.56 5.17 4.86
N LEU A 92 5.35 5.17 5.46
CA LEU A 92 4.11 4.90 4.74
C LEU A 92 3.77 6.01 3.73
N PRO A 93 3.18 5.66 2.57
CA PRO A 93 2.88 6.64 1.54
C PRO A 93 1.67 7.52 1.93
N PRO A 94 1.47 8.68 1.24
CA PRO A 94 0.52 9.70 1.65
C PRO A 94 -0.94 9.23 1.79
N GLU A 95 -1.36 8.20 1.06
CA GLU A 95 -2.68 7.57 1.19
C GLU A 95 -2.98 7.02 2.59
N TRP A 96 -1.94 6.76 3.41
CA TRP A 96 -2.06 6.32 4.80
C TRP A 96 -2.08 7.47 5.81
N SER A 97 -1.87 8.71 5.38
CA SER A 97 -1.66 9.88 6.25
C SER A 97 -2.70 10.04 7.37
N LYS A 98 -3.98 9.85 7.04
CA LYS A 98 -5.07 9.88 8.03
C LYS A 98 -4.85 8.84 9.14
N PHE A 99 -4.58 7.59 8.78
CA PHE A 99 -4.42 6.50 9.74
C PHE A 99 -3.13 6.67 10.56
N VAL A 100 -2.07 7.19 9.95
CA VAL A 100 -0.84 7.57 10.65
C VAL A 100 -1.11 8.64 11.70
N THR A 101 -1.88 9.68 11.37
CA THR A 101 -2.29 10.72 12.33
C THR A 101 -3.13 10.12 13.46
N ASP A 102 -4.11 9.27 13.15
CA ASP A 102 -4.96 8.63 14.16
C ASP A 102 -4.13 7.79 15.15
N VAL A 103 -3.16 7.01 14.64
CA VAL A 103 -2.22 6.25 15.50
C VAL A 103 -1.42 7.19 16.39
N LYS A 104 -0.80 8.23 15.81
CA LYS A 104 0.05 9.17 16.57
C LYS A 104 -0.71 9.95 17.65
N LEU A 105 -2.03 10.09 17.51
CA LEU A 105 -2.87 10.77 18.51
C LEU A 105 -3.41 9.82 19.59
N VAL A 106 -3.76 8.59 19.22
CA VAL A 106 -4.55 7.69 20.08
C VAL A 106 -3.69 6.58 20.71
N ARG A 107 -2.53 6.26 20.12
CA ARG A 107 -1.65 5.18 20.58
C ARG A 107 -0.42 5.75 21.27
N ASP A 108 0.00 5.08 22.33
CA ASP A 108 1.29 5.32 22.95
C ASP A 108 2.37 4.61 22.12
N LEU A 109 3.16 5.39 21.39
CA LEU A 109 4.24 4.88 20.55
C LEU A 109 5.41 4.32 21.34
N HIS A 110 5.49 4.53 22.66
CA HIS A 110 6.53 3.93 23.49
C HIS A 110 6.24 2.47 23.86
N THR A 111 4.96 2.07 23.86
CA THR A 111 4.52 0.75 24.33
C THR A 111 3.86 -0.10 23.25
N THR A 112 3.30 0.54 22.22
CA THR A 112 2.76 -0.16 21.05
C THR A 112 3.90 -0.84 20.30
N ASN A 113 3.74 -2.07 19.84
CA ASN A 113 4.74 -2.71 18.97
C ASN A 113 4.34 -2.66 17.48
N VAL A 114 5.29 -2.98 16.60
CA VAL A 114 5.07 -2.93 15.14
C VAL A 114 3.96 -3.88 14.69
N ASP A 115 3.82 -5.04 15.33
CA ASP A 115 2.77 -6.02 14.98
C ASP A 115 1.37 -5.46 15.24
N GLN A 116 1.20 -4.72 16.34
CA GLN A 116 -0.05 -4.03 16.66
C GLN A 116 -0.34 -2.90 15.66
N LEU A 117 0.68 -2.14 15.27
CA LEU A 117 0.55 -1.11 14.23
C LEU A 117 0.14 -1.73 12.88
N TYR A 118 0.81 -2.81 12.50
CA TYR A 118 0.49 -3.57 11.28
C TYR A 118 -0.94 -4.10 11.31
N ALA A 119 -1.38 -4.72 12.40
CA ALA A 119 -2.74 -5.24 12.53
C ALA A 119 -3.79 -4.12 12.40
N TYR A 120 -3.52 -2.95 12.97
CA TYR A 120 -4.39 -1.77 12.81
C TYR A 120 -4.43 -1.28 11.37
N LEU A 121 -3.27 -1.10 10.72
CA LEU A 121 -3.19 -0.64 9.34
C LEU A 121 -3.84 -1.65 8.37
N GLY A 122 -3.68 -2.95 8.62
CA GLY A 122 -4.32 -4.00 7.82
C GLY A 122 -5.84 -3.91 7.79
N GLN A 123 -6.47 -3.47 8.89
CA GLN A 123 -7.92 -3.23 8.93
C GLN A 123 -8.37 -2.06 8.05
N HIS A 124 -7.44 -1.19 7.68
CA HIS A 124 -7.68 0.04 6.92
C HIS A 124 -7.09 0.01 5.50
N GLU A 125 -6.49 -1.11 5.08
CA GLU A 125 -5.83 -1.24 3.78
C GLU A 125 -6.77 -1.00 2.59
N TYR A 126 -8.04 -1.42 2.70
CA TYR A 126 -9.04 -1.13 1.66
C TYR A 126 -9.20 0.37 1.43
N HIS A 127 -9.33 1.16 2.49
CA HIS A 127 -9.51 2.61 2.39
C HIS A 127 -8.26 3.32 1.88
N ALA A 128 -7.07 2.93 2.34
CA ALA A 128 -5.82 3.48 1.80
C ALA A 128 -5.70 3.20 0.29
N ASN A 129 -6.08 2.00 -0.15
CA ASN A 129 -6.09 1.63 -1.57
C ASN A 129 -7.12 2.43 -2.39
N GLU A 130 -8.31 2.70 -1.86
CA GLU A 130 -9.28 3.59 -2.51
C GLU A 130 -8.69 4.98 -2.72
N VAL A 131 -8.07 5.56 -1.68
CA VAL A 131 -7.42 6.87 -1.76
C VAL A 131 -6.32 6.88 -2.81
N ARG A 132 -5.46 5.85 -2.85
CA ARG A 132 -4.41 5.70 -3.87
C ARG A 132 -4.98 5.67 -5.29
N LEU A 133 -5.99 4.84 -5.54
CA LEU A 133 -6.65 4.71 -6.86
C LEU A 133 -7.34 6.01 -7.29
N MET A 134 -7.95 6.73 -6.35
CA MET A 134 -8.57 8.03 -6.63
C MET A 134 -7.54 9.08 -7.04
N HIS A 135 -6.39 9.13 -6.37
CA HIS A 135 -5.30 10.02 -6.75
C HIS A 135 -4.71 9.66 -8.11
N GLU A 136 -4.51 8.37 -8.40
CA GLU A 136 -4.03 7.91 -9.71
C GLU A 136 -4.99 8.33 -10.85
N ARG A 137 -6.31 8.17 -10.66
CA ARG A 137 -7.33 8.58 -11.66
C ARG A 137 -7.42 10.09 -11.85
N THR A 138 -7.15 10.87 -10.80
CA THR A 138 -7.20 12.34 -10.83
C THR A 138 -5.94 12.93 -11.51
N LEU A 139 -4.81 12.24 -11.40
CA LEU A 139 -3.52 12.66 -11.97
C LEU A 139 -3.28 12.18 -13.41
N ASP A 140 -4.21 11.43 -14.02
CA ASP A 140 -4.21 11.08 -15.45
C ASP A 140 -5.30 11.86 -16.22
N PRO A 141 -5.00 13.08 -16.69
CA PRO A 141 -5.92 13.87 -17.51
C PRO A 141 -6.34 13.17 -18.81
N LEU A 142 -5.50 12.27 -19.35
CA LEU A 142 -5.76 11.60 -20.63
C LEU A 142 -6.70 10.41 -20.45
N GLY A 143 -6.58 9.67 -19.36
CA GLY A 143 -7.51 8.59 -18.99
C GLY A 143 -8.95 9.06 -18.77
N LEU A 144 -9.13 10.26 -18.17
CA LEU A 144 -10.44 10.88 -17.96
C LEU A 144 -11.13 11.28 -19.27
N VAL A 145 -10.37 11.79 -20.26
CA VAL A 145 -10.92 12.18 -21.58
C VAL A 145 -11.42 10.95 -22.36
N VAL A 146 -10.69 9.83 -22.29
CA VAL A 146 -11.06 8.57 -22.98
C VAL A 146 -12.33 7.96 -22.37
N GLN A 147 -12.46 7.93 -21.04
CA GLN A 147 -13.68 7.43 -20.38
C GLN A 147 -14.90 8.33 -20.67
N HIS A 148 -14.72 9.64 -20.68
CA HIS A 148 -15.80 10.58 -21.03
C HIS A 148 -16.27 10.41 -22.48
N GLN A 149 -15.36 10.15 -23.43
CA GLN A 149 -15.70 9.88 -24.83
C GLN A 149 -16.42 8.54 -25.02
N MET A 150 -15.99 7.47 -24.35
CA MET A 150 -16.66 6.16 -24.41
C MET A 150 -18.06 6.20 -23.78
N ASN A 151 -18.24 6.89 -22.65
CA ASN A 151 -19.56 6.99 -22.05
C ASN A 151 -20.54 7.80 -22.95
N LYS A 152 -20.08 8.85 -23.64
CA LYS A 152 -20.92 9.59 -24.61
C LYS A 152 -21.41 8.72 -25.77
N SER A 153 -20.57 7.83 -26.32
CA SER A 153 -20.97 6.95 -27.43
C SER A 153 -21.95 5.86 -26.98
N THR A 154 -21.81 5.34 -25.75
CA THR A 154 -22.77 4.37 -25.19
C THR A 154 -24.14 4.99 -24.94
N TYR A 155 -24.22 6.23 -24.42
CA TYR A 155 -25.50 6.93 -24.26
C TYR A 155 -26.18 7.25 -25.60
N GLN A 156 -25.41 7.56 -26.65
CA GLN A 156 -25.97 7.80 -27.98
C GLN A 156 -26.49 6.53 -28.67
N GLN A 157 -25.84 5.37 -28.49
CA GLN A 157 -26.37 4.10 -29.00
C GLN A 157 -27.62 3.65 -28.24
N HIS A 158 -27.67 3.86 -26.92
CA HIS A 158 -28.84 3.49 -26.13
C HIS A 158 -30.08 4.29 -26.53
N GLN A 159 -29.95 5.58 -26.89
CA GLN A 159 -31.08 6.40 -27.37
C GLN A 159 -31.66 5.95 -28.72
N GLN A 160 -30.86 5.36 -29.62
CA GLN A 160 -31.39 4.86 -30.91
C GLN A 160 -32.20 3.57 -30.74
N SER A 161 -31.86 2.72 -29.76
CA SER A 161 -32.55 1.45 -29.53
C SER A 161 -33.99 1.62 -29.02
N TYR A 162 -34.31 2.71 -28.30
CA TYR A 162 -35.66 2.92 -27.78
C TYR A 162 -36.69 3.37 -28.84
N HIS A 163 -36.25 3.78 -30.02
CA HIS A 163 -37.17 4.27 -31.07
C HIS A 163 -37.76 3.17 -31.96
N GLN A 164 -37.33 1.90 -31.83
CA GLN A 164 -37.72 0.81 -32.76
C GLN A 164 -38.73 -0.21 -32.20
N HIS A 165 -39.20 -0.09 -30.95
CA HIS A 165 -40.21 -1.01 -30.42
C HIS A 165 -41.57 -0.32 -30.20
N GLN A 166 -42.43 -0.38 -31.23
CA GLN A 166 -43.87 -0.21 -31.07
C GLN A 166 -44.43 -1.41 -30.29
N PHE A 167 -44.86 -1.17 -29.05
CA PHE A 167 -45.54 -2.16 -28.21
C PHE A 167 -46.98 -2.38 -28.70
N GLN A 168 -47.32 -3.62 -29.09
CA GLN A 168 -48.71 -4.10 -29.13
C GLN A 168 -49.13 -4.49 -27.70
N PRO A 169 -50.26 -3.99 -27.16
CA PRO A 169 -50.70 -4.40 -25.84
C PRO A 169 -51.41 -5.76 -25.89
N ALA A 170 -50.81 -6.78 -25.30
CA ALA A 170 -51.49 -8.00 -24.91
C ALA A 170 -52.06 -7.81 -23.49
N ALA A 171 -53.39 -7.89 -23.36
CA ALA A 171 -54.06 -7.85 -22.07
C ALA A 171 -53.79 -9.16 -21.30
N SER A 172 -53.20 -9.06 -20.11
CA SER A 172 -53.02 -10.19 -19.19
C SER A 172 -53.86 -9.94 -17.94
N THR A 173 -54.83 -10.83 -17.71
CA THR A 173 -55.80 -10.77 -16.61
C THR A 173 -55.10 -11.17 -15.31
N TYR A 174 -54.93 -10.23 -14.38
CA TYR A 174 -54.42 -10.53 -13.04
C TYR A 174 -55.52 -11.22 -12.20
N GLN A 175 -55.28 -12.46 -11.80
CA GLN A 175 -56.03 -13.15 -10.74
C GLN A 175 -55.30 -12.90 -9.41
N SER A 176 -55.98 -12.27 -8.44
CA SER A 176 -55.42 -12.00 -7.10
C SER A 176 -55.53 -13.23 -6.18
N SER A 177 -54.45 -13.54 -5.46
CA SER A 177 -54.40 -14.57 -4.41
C SER A 177 -55.07 -14.09 -3.10
N PRO A 178 -55.79 -14.94 -2.33
CA PRO A 178 -56.69 -14.51 -1.26
C PRO A 178 -56.11 -14.51 0.17
N TYR A 179 -54.81 -14.20 0.36
CA TYR A 179 -54.24 -14.10 1.71
C TYR A 179 -53.69 -12.71 1.99
N ALA A 180 -54.60 -11.78 2.29
CA ALA A 180 -54.28 -10.50 2.91
C ALA A 180 -54.86 -10.48 4.33
N THR A 181 -54.01 -10.75 5.33
CA THR A 181 -54.35 -10.58 6.75
C THR A 181 -54.25 -9.10 7.13
N TRP A 182 -55.35 -8.55 7.63
CA TRP A 182 -55.49 -7.17 8.11
C TRP A 182 -54.69 -6.94 9.40
N TYR A 183 -53.83 -5.91 9.41
CA TYR A 183 -53.23 -5.36 10.63
C TYR A 183 -54.09 -4.19 11.14
N HIS A 184 -54.55 -4.28 12.38
CA HIS A 184 -55.17 -3.16 13.12
C HIS A 184 -54.13 -2.54 14.07
N PRO A 185 -53.97 -1.20 14.11
CA PRO A 185 -53.17 -0.53 15.13
C PRO A 185 -54.00 -0.25 16.40
N PRO A 186 -53.42 -0.34 17.62
CA PRO A 186 -54.13 -0.04 18.86
C PRO A 186 -54.25 1.47 19.09
N GLN A 187 -55.44 1.90 19.53
CA GLN A 187 -55.73 3.26 19.98
C GLN A 187 -55.27 3.42 21.43
N TYR A 188 -54.51 4.49 21.71
CA TYR A 188 -54.20 4.94 23.07
C TYR A 188 -55.36 5.78 23.61
N ALA A 189 -55.79 5.52 24.85
CA ALA A 189 -56.65 6.41 25.62
C ALA A 189 -55.85 6.97 26.82
N LEU A 190 -56.07 8.27 27.08
CA LEU A 190 -55.50 9.10 28.14
C LEU A 190 -55.86 8.63 29.55
#